data_AF-A0A0F9AVQ1-F1
#
_entry.id   AF-A0A0F9AVQ1-F1
#
_cell.length_a   1.000
_cell.length_b   1.000
_cell.length_c   1.000
_cell.angle_alpha   90.00
_cell.angle_beta   90.00
_cell.angle_gamma   90.00
#
_symmetry.space_group_name_H-M   'P 1'
#
loop_
_entity.id
_entity.type
_entity.pdbx_description
1 polymer ?
#
loop_
_entity_poly.entity_id
_entity_poly.type
_entity_poly.pdbx_seq_one_letter_code
_entity_poly.pdbx_strand_id
1 'polypeptide(L)' 'TLNRFATSSLYRAFVDGMKDSQPQDYILITSMSIVNAIGAAVFARKHGCLNLLLYRSGEYILREIDIDSLITEEEGR' A
#
# COMPACT_ATOMS: atom_id res chain seq x y z
N THR A 1 -22.47 8.19 2.88
CA THR A 1 -21.94 6.98 3.54
C THR A 1 -20.99 6.29 2.60
N LEU A 2 -19.71 6.17 2.96
CA LEU A 2 -18.74 5.43 2.14
C LEU A 2 -19.13 3.95 2.18
N ASN A 3 -19.61 3.41 1.06
CA ASN A 3 -19.93 1.99 0.97
C ASN A 3 -18.60 1.20 1.02
N ARG A 4 -18.36 0.50 2.13
CA ARG A 4 -17.16 -0.33 2.36
C ARG A 4 -16.91 -1.41 1.29
N PHE A 5 -17.91 -1.71 0.46
CA PHE A 5 -17.81 -2.64 -0.67
C PHE A 5 -17.59 -1.95 -2.02
N ALA A 6 -17.54 -0.61 -2.08
CA ALA A 6 -17.23 0.14 -3.30
C ALA A 6 -15.71 0.15 -3.55
N THR A 7 -15.13 -1.04 -3.72
CA THR A 7 -13.69 -1.26 -3.90
C THR A 7 -13.13 -0.50 -5.11
N SER A 8 -13.88 -0.43 -6.21
CA SER A 8 -13.50 0.35 -7.40
C SER A 8 -13.34 1.85 -7.12
N SER A 9 -14.21 2.42 -6.28
CA SER A 9 -14.12 3.83 -5.90
C SER A 9 -12.94 4.08 -4.97
N LEU A 10 -12.68 3.17 -4.02
CA LEU A 10 -11.50 3.23 -3.14
C LEU A 10 -10.21 3.13 -3.96
N TYR A 11 -10.14 2.22 -4.92
CA TYR A 11 -8.99 2.08 -5.82
C TYR A 11 -8.71 3.39 -6.57
N ARG A 12 -9.72 3.99 -7.21
CA ARG A 12 -9.54 5.26 -7.94
C ARG A 12 -9.09 6.40 -7.01
N ALA A 13 -9.64 6.46 -5.80
CA ALA A 13 -9.25 7.46 -4.81
C ALA A 13 -7.78 7.29 -4.38
N PHE A 14 -7.30 6.05 -4.20
CA PHE A 14 -5.89 5.80 -3.91
C PHE A 14 -4.97 6.13 -5.09
N VAL A 15 -5.35 5.74 -6.32
CA VAL A 15 -4.55 6.06 -7.52
C VAL A 15 -4.38 7.58 -7.68
N ASP A 16 -5.46 8.35 -7.49
CA ASP A 16 -5.40 9.82 -7.55
C ASP A 16 -4.64 10.42 -6.35
N GLY A 17 -4.95 9.97 -5.14
CA GLY A 17 -4.31 10.46 -3.91
C GLY A 17 -2.82 10.14 -3.81
N MET A 18 -2.37 9.06 -4.45
CA MET A 18 -0.96 8.65 -4.50
C MET A 18 -0.25 9.16 -5.75
N LYS A 19 -0.84 10.00 -6.61
CA LYS A 19 -0.22 10.42 -7.88
C LYS A 19 1.20 11.01 -7.70
N ASP A 20 1.41 11.76 -6.61
CA ASP A 20 2.68 12.43 -6.30
C ASP A 20 3.55 11.67 -5.28
N SER A 21 3.09 10.52 -4.78
CA SER A 21 3.85 9.72 -3.82
C SER A 21 5.17 9.22 -4.43
N GLN A 22 6.20 9.08 -3.60
CA GLN A 22 7.51 8.55 -3.94
C GLN A 22 7.75 7.16 -3.31
N PRO A 23 8.72 6.36 -3.81
CA PRO A 23 9.02 5.03 -3.27
C PRO A 23 9.52 5.02 -1.81
N GLN A 24 9.91 6.17 -1.25
CA GLN A 24 10.36 6.33 0.14
C GLN A 24 9.25 6.76 1.09
N ASP A 25 8.07 7.10 0.56
CA ASP A 25 6.91 7.43 1.38
C ASP A 25 6.41 6.21 2.13
N TYR A 26 5.62 6.44 3.18
CA TYR A 26 5.05 5.38 4.01
C TYR A 26 3.52 5.41 4.02
N ILE A 27 2.89 4.24 3.94
CA ILE A 27 1.45 4.10 4.16
C ILE A 27 1.16 3.83 5.64
N LEU A 28 0.30 4.66 6.22
CA LEU A 28 -0.18 4.49 7.59
C LEU A 28 -1.37 3.51 7.62
N ILE A 29 -1.23 2.43 8.39
CA ILE A 29 -2.27 1.40 8.52
C ILE A 29 -3.16 1.70 9.73
N THR A 30 -4.24 2.46 9.53
CA THR A 30 -5.13 2.92 10.62
C THR A 30 -6.62 2.73 10.35
N SER A 31 -7.01 2.16 9.22
CA SER A 31 -8.42 2.08 8.78
C SER A 31 -8.94 0.64 8.63
N MET A 32 -10.08 0.48 7.95
CA MET A 32 -10.65 -0.84 7.63
C MET A 32 -9.69 -1.70 6.81
N SER A 33 -9.69 -3.01 7.03
CA SER A 33 -8.82 -3.96 6.32
C SER A 33 -8.90 -3.85 4.80
N ILE A 34 -10.12 -3.69 4.23
CA ILE A 34 -10.31 -3.53 2.77
C ILE A 34 -9.62 -2.27 2.24
N VAL A 35 -9.71 -1.15 2.97
CA VAL A 35 -9.08 0.12 2.57
C VAL A 35 -7.56 -0.01 2.62
N ASN A 36 -7.03 -0.58 3.71
CA ASN A 36 -5.60 -0.82 3.86
C ASN A 36 -5.06 -1.78 2.79
N ALA A 37 -5.81 -2.84 2.46
CA ALA A 37 -5.43 -3.81 1.44
C ALA A 37 -5.36 -3.19 0.04
N ILE A 38 -6.37 -2.40 -0.34
CA ILE A 38 -6.38 -1.69 -1.63
C ILE A 38 -5.25 -0.65 -1.67
N GLY A 39 -5.08 0.14 -0.61
CA GLY A 39 -4.02 1.15 -0.54
C GLY A 39 -2.62 0.53 -0.63
N ALA A 40 -2.37 -0.55 0.11
CA ALA A 40 -1.11 -1.29 0.06
C ALA A 40 -0.86 -1.90 -1.33
N ALA A 41 -1.88 -2.46 -1.98
CA ALA A 41 -1.75 -3.00 -3.33
C ALA A 41 -1.42 -1.92 -4.37
N VAL A 42 -2.07 -0.75 -4.29
CA VAL A 42 -1.76 0.39 -5.17
C VAL A 42 -0.34 0.90 -4.94
N PHE A 43 0.06 1.07 -3.68
CA PHE A 43 1.41 1.52 -3.31
C PHE A 43 2.48 0.54 -3.83
N ALA A 44 2.32 -0.76 -3.52
CA ALA A 44 3.22 -1.82 -3.95
C ALA A 44 3.34 -1.89 -5.47
N ARG A 45 2.22 -1.85 -6.20
CA ARG A 45 2.23 -1.90 -7.66
C ARG A 45 2.87 -0.66 -8.28
N LYS A 46 2.74 0.51 -7.66
CA LYS A 46 3.32 1.76 -8.18
C LYS A 46 4.83 1.81 -7.97
N HIS A 47 5.32 1.36 -6.82
CA HIS A 47 6.70 1.61 -6.38
C HIS A 47 7.61 0.39 -6.39
N GLY A 48 7.09 -0.83 -6.55
CA GLY A 48 7.87 -2.07 -6.40
C GLY A 48 8.25 -2.39 -4.94
N CYS A 49 7.77 -1.57 -3.99
CA CYS A 49 8.02 -1.71 -2.57
C CYS A 49 6.75 -1.41 -1.76
N LEU A 50 6.73 -1.83 -0.50
CA LEU A 50 5.66 -1.51 0.44
C LEU A 50 6.24 -1.05 1.77
N ASN A 51 6.18 0.26 2.02
CA ASN A 51 6.67 0.86 3.25
C ASN A 51 5.49 1.16 4.18
N LEU A 52 5.48 0.52 5.35
CA LEU A 52 4.41 0.59 6.33
C LEU A 52 4.82 1.42 7.54
N LEU A 53 3.97 2.37 7.90
CA LEU A 53 4.02 3.10 9.17
C LEU A 53 3.05 2.44 10.14
N LEU A 54 3.58 1.71 11.11
CA LEU A 54 2.78 0.91 12.06
C LEU A 54 2.79 1.57 13.44
N TYR A 55 1.60 1.87 13.98
CA TYR A 55 1.51 2.38 15.35
C TYR A 55 1.48 1.23 16.36
N ARG A 56 2.40 1.23 17.32
CA ARG A 56 2.48 0.22 18.39
C ARG A 56 2.99 0.88 19.67
N SER A 57 2.29 0.66 20.79
CA SER A 57 2.76 1.05 22.12
C SER A 57 3.17 2.53 22.29
N GLY A 58 2.46 3.46 21.66
CA GLY A 58 2.74 4.89 21.80
C GLY A 58 3.63 5.48 20.70
N GLU A 59 4.24 4.64 19.87
CA GLU A 59 5.21 5.05 18.86
C GLU A 59 4.88 4.48 17.47
N TYR A 60 5.47 5.11 16.45
CA TYR A 60 5.41 4.63 15.07
C TYR A 60 6.66 3.83 14.74
N ILE A 61 6.45 2.67 14.14
CA ILE A 61 7.48 1.74 13.71
C ILE A 61 7.46 1.69 12.18
N LEU A 62 8.62 1.92 11.58
CA LEU A 62 8.85 1.81 10.15
C LEU A 62 9.12 0.36 9.75
N ARG A 63 8.47 -0.10 8.69
CA ARG A 63 8.73 -1.41 8.06
C ARG A 63 8.76 -1.24 6.55
N GLU A 64 9.86 -1.61 5.94
CA GLU A 64 10.05 -1.55 4.49
C GLU A 64 10.07 -2.98 3.95
N ILE A 65 9.38 -3.19 2.85
CA ILE A 65 9.31 -4.48 2.17
C ILE A 65 9.67 -4.23 0.71
N ASP A 66 10.76 -4.85 0.25
CA ASP A 66 11.10 -4.92 -1.16
C ASP A 66 10.27 -6.04 -1.80
N ILE A 67 9.21 -5.67 -2.52
CA ILE A 67 8.26 -6.62 -3.10
C ILE A 67 8.88 -7.33 -4.30
N ASP A 68 9.71 -6.63 -5.07
CA ASP A 68 10.31 -7.15 -6.29
C ASP A 68 11.50 -8.09 -6.01
N SER A 69 12.15 -7.96 -4.85
CA SER A 69 13.33 -8.77 -4.47
C SER A 69 13.11 -10.28 -4.39
N LEU A 70 11.89 -10.74 -4.11
CA LEU A 70 11.57 -12.17 -3.95
C LEU A 70 10.63 -12.72 -5.02
N ILE A 71 10.11 -11.85 -5.90
CA ILE A 71 9.19 -12.23 -6.99
C ILE A 71 9.93 -12.30 -8.34
N THR A 72 11.19 -11.86 -8.39
CA THR A 72 12.06 -12.00 -9.57
C THR A 72 12.69 -13.39 -9.65
N GLU A 73 11.94 -14.36 -10.19
CA GLU A 73 12.32 -15.62 -10.91
C GLU A 73 11.02 -16.47 -11.03
N GLU A 74 10.42 -16.88 -12.17
CA GLU A 74 10.84 -17.18 -13.54
C GLU A 74 9.69 -16.80 -14.53
N GLU A 75 9.90 -15.92 -15.52
CA GLU A 75 9.12 -15.92 -16.77
C GLU A 75 10.06 -16.29 -17.92
N GLY A 76 10.37 -17.59 -17.95
CA GLY A 76 11.12 -18.26 -19.00
C GLY A 76 10.64 -19.70 -19.15
N ARG A 77 9.33 -19.90 -19.38
CA ARG A 77 8.76 -21.13 -19.94
C ARG A 77 7.56 -20.84 -20.81
#